data_AF-A0A450ZWB9-F1
#
_entry.id   AF-A0A450ZWB9-F1
#
_cell.length_a   1.000
_cell.length_b   1.000
_cell.length_c   1.000
_cell.angle_alpha   90.00
_cell.angle_beta   90.00
_cell.angle_gamma   90.00
#
_symmetry.space_group_name_H-M   'P 1'
#
loop_
_entity.id
_entity.type
_entity.pdbx_description
1 polymer ?
#
loop_
_entity_poly.entity_id
_entity_poly.type
_entity_poly.pdbx_seq_one_letter_code
_entity_poly.pdbx_strand_id
1 'polypeptide(L)'
;MSITAKNNTITAIPGIRVGHHEDRAALRGVTVIRFPKDGAIASVDVRGSAPGTRETDLLDPIAMLERIHAIVLAGGSAHGLEAASGVMTRLEEENIGYRAGVIDIKIPIVPAAVIFDLSVGDPLIRPTRE
;
A
#
# COMPACT_ATOMS: atom_id res chain seq x y z
N MET A 1 5.54 7.82 -31.11
CA MET A 1 6.81 7.49 -30.44
C MET A 1 6.69 6.08 -29.89
N SER A 2 7.35 5.10 -30.50
CA SER A 2 7.40 3.73 -29.96
C SER A 2 8.54 3.68 -28.96
N ILE A 3 8.20 3.71 -27.67
CA ILE A 3 9.17 3.45 -26.60
C ILE A 3 9.09 1.95 -26.36
N THR A 4 10.01 1.19 -26.94
CA THR A 4 10.31 -0.17 -26.43
C THR A 4 11.00 0.04 -25.09
N ALA A 5 10.20 0.14 -24.02
CA ALA A 5 10.74 0.27 -22.68
C ALA A 5 11.53 -1.01 -22.35
N LYS A 6 12.80 -0.87 -21.95
CA LYS A 6 13.63 -1.98 -21.46
C LYS A 6 13.09 -2.59 -20.14
N ASN A 7 12.13 -1.92 -19.51
CA ASN A 7 11.46 -2.32 -18.29
C ASN A 7 9.99 -2.63 -18.60
N ASN A 8 9.58 -3.89 -18.41
CA ASN A 8 8.22 -4.37 -18.61
C ASN A 8 7.45 -4.53 -17.29
N THR A 9 7.90 -3.90 -16.21
CA THR A 9 7.26 -3.93 -14.88
C THR A 9 6.52 -2.62 -14.59
N ILE A 10 5.79 -2.56 -13.47
CA ILE A 10 5.05 -1.35 -13.05
C ILE A 10 5.96 -0.12 -12.87
N THR A 11 7.24 -0.30 -12.55
CA THR A 11 8.21 0.80 -12.39
C THR A 11 8.67 1.41 -13.73
N ALA A 12 8.19 0.88 -14.86
CA ALA A 12 8.34 1.54 -16.16
C ALA A 12 7.57 2.87 -16.21
N ILE A 13 6.54 3.02 -15.37
CA ILE A 13 5.80 4.27 -15.18
C ILE A 13 6.67 5.22 -14.33
N PRO A 14 7.04 6.41 -14.84
CA PRO A 14 7.90 7.34 -14.11
C PRO A 14 7.33 7.72 -12.73
N GLY A 15 8.19 7.69 -11.71
CA GLY A 15 7.84 8.10 -10.36
C GLY A 15 7.21 7.01 -9.48
N ILE A 16 6.73 5.90 -10.07
CA ILE A 16 6.31 4.72 -9.29
C ILE A 16 7.55 3.99 -8.79
N ARG A 17 7.56 3.68 -7.48
CA ARG A 17 8.58 2.86 -6.83
C ARG A 17 7.93 1.65 -6.17
N VAL A 18 8.65 0.54 -6.13
CA VAL A 18 8.18 -0.70 -5.46
C VAL A 18 9.25 -1.16 -4.49
N GLY A 19 8.83 -1.54 -3.28
CA GLY A 19 9.67 -2.14 -2.25
C GLY A 19 9.07 -3.45 -1.76
N HIS A 20 9.94 -4.37 -1.36
CA HIS A 20 9.56 -5.67 -0.80
C HIS A 20 10.31 -5.92 0.51
N HIS A 21 9.62 -6.54 1.47
CA HIS A 21 10.23 -7.10 2.67
C HIS A 21 9.62 -8.49 2.91
N GLU A 22 10.45 -9.47 3.27
CA GLU A 22 10.02 -10.86 3.43
C GLU A 22 10.68 -11.49 4.66
N ASP A 23 9.92 -12.32 5.36
CA ASP A 23 10.45 -13.30 6.30
C ASP A 23 10.52 -14.66 5.59
N ARG A 24 11.74 -15.14 5.38
CA ARG A 24 12.02 -16.39 4.66
C ARG A 24 11.71 -17.65 5.46
N ALA A 25 11.69 -17.57 6.79
CA ALA A 25 11.31 -18.71 7.62
C ALA A 25 9.78 -18.82 7.70
N ALA A 26 9.12 -17.67 7.84
CA ALA A 26 7.68 -17.56 7.90
C ALA A 26 7.01 -17.70 6.52
N LEU A 27 7.78 -17.54 5.44
CA LEU A 27 7.37 -17.65 4.03
C LEU A 27 6.28 -16.65 3.64
N ARG A 28 6.41 -15.41 4.10
CA ARG A 28 5.49 -14.30 3.80
C ARG A 28 6.19 -12.94 3.82
N GLY A 29 5.50 -11.92 3.33
CA GLY A 29 6.08 -10.59 3.25
C GLY A 29 5.08 -9.49 2.92
N VAL A 30 5.64 -8.32 2.60
CA VAL A 30 4.93 -7.10 2.23
C VAL A 30 5.52 -6.56 0.93
N THR A 31 4.64 -6.10 0.05
CA THR A 31 4.98 -5.29 -1.12
C THR A 31 4.35 -3.92 -0.96
N VAL A 32 5.16 -2.87 -1.10
CA VAL A 32 4.71 -1.48 -1.06
C VAL A 32 4.90 -0.86 -2.44
N ILE A 33 3.82 -0.36 -3.03
CA ILE A 33 3.86 0.45 -4.25
C ILE A 33 3.76 1.91 -3.80
N ARG A 34 4.81 2.69 -4.02
CA ARG A 34 4.90 4.08 -3.59
C ARG A 34 4.81 5.04 -4.77
N PHE A 35 4.02 6.10 -4.61
CA PHE A 35 3.81 7.12 -5.63
C PHE A 35 4.74 8.35 -5.43
N PRO A 36 4.80 9.26 -6.41
CA PRO A 36 5.40 10.59 -6.24
C PRO A 36 4.84 11.35 -5.03
N LYS A 37 5.51 12.44 -4.64
CA LYS A 37 5.16 13.21 -3.42
C LYS A 37 3.74 13.80 -3.46
N ASP A 38 3.24 14.10 -4.66
CA ASP A 38 1.89 14.59 -4.91
C ASP A 38 0.84 13.46 -4.99
N GLY A 39 1.24 12.21 -4.73
CA GLY A 39 0.38 11.04 -4.77
C GLY A 39 -0.05 10.64 -6.18
N ALA A 40 -0.97 9.68 -6.26
CA ALA A 40 -1.58 9.23 -7.50
C ALA A 40 -3.10 9.17 -7.36
N ILE A 41 -3.81 9.47 -8.45
CA ILE A 41 -5.26 9.23 -8.54
C ILE A 41 -5.46 7.71 -8.56
N ALA A 42 -6.37 7.22 -7.71
CA ALA A 42 -6.61 5.79 -7.57
C ALA A 42 -8.10 5.49 -7.36
N SER A 43 -8.48 4.28 -7.76
CA SER A 43 -9.76 3.65 -7.44
C SER A 43 -9.52 2.17 -7.14
N VAL A 44 -10.52 1.48 -6.58
CA VAL A 44 -10.43 0.04 -6.26
C VAL A 44 -11.69 -0.69 -6.68
N ASP A 45 -11.52 -1.94 -7.10
CA ASP A 45 -12.61 -2.90 -7.32
C ASP A 45 -12.29 -4.19 -6.56
N VAL A 46 -13.12 -4.52 -5.57
CA VAL A 46 -12.97 -5.69 -4.71
C VAL A 46 -13.98 -6.75 -5.15
N ARG A 47 -13.50 -7.84 -5.73
CA ARG A 47 -14.34 -8.91 -6.32
C ARG A 47 -14.37 -10.21 -5.53
N GLY A 48 -13.50 -10.38 -4.55
CA GLY A 48 -13.51 -11.55 -3.67
C GLY A 48 -14.63 -11.48 -2.63
N SER A 49 -15.15 -12.63 -2.20
CA SER A 49 -16.25 -12.71 -1.22
C SER A 49 -15.81 -12.53 0.24
N ALA A 50 -14.51 -12.63 0.52
CA ALA A 50 -13.93 -12.47 1.86
C ALA A 50 -12.69 -11.56 1.81
N PRO A 51 -12.87 -10.25 1.52
CA PRO A 51 -11.74 -9.33 1.39
C PRO A 51 -11.14 -8.98 2.76
N GLY A 52 -9.82 -8.87 2.81
CA GLY A 52 -9.10 -8.16 3.86
C GLY A 52 -8.53 -6.89 3.28
N THR A 53 -9.12 -5.75 3.61
CA THR A 53 -8.75 -4.45 3.03
C THR A 53 -8.69 -3.35 4.07
N ARG A 54 -7.98 -2.28 3.73
CA ARG A 54 -7.90 -1.02 4.50
C ARG A 54 -8.10 0.15 3.54
N GLU A 55 -8.85 1.16 3.99
CA GLU A 55 -9.03 2.47 3.30
C GLU A 55 -9.61 2.39 1.88
N THR A 56 -10.37 1.33 1.57
CA THR A 56 -11.01 1.17 0.25
C THR A 56 -12.16 2.16 0.01
N ASP A 57 -12.89 2.56 1.04
CA ASP A 57 -13.99 3.53 0.92
C ASP A 57 -13.51 4.92 0.46
N LEU A 58 -12.26 5.28 0.76
CA LEU A 58 -11.64 6.53 0.30
C LEU A 58 -11.29 6.51 -1.19
N LEU A 59 -11.37 5.35 -1.84
CA LEU A 59 -11.11 5.16 -3.28
C LEU A 59 -12.39 5.18 -4.12
N ASP A 60 -13.55 5.42 -3.50
CA ASP A 60 -14.78 5.70 -4.22
C ASP A 60 -14.68 7.05 -4.94
N PRO A 61 -15.07 7.16 -6.23
CA PRO A 61 -15.06 8.43 -6.97
C PRO A 61 -15.87 9.58 -6.33
N ILE A 62 -16.79 9.29 -5.40
CA ILE A 62 -17.54 10.33 -4.67
C ILE A 62 -16.81 10.84 -3.43
N ALA A 63 -15.73 10.19 -3.01
CA ALA A 63 -14.95 10.60 -1.86
C ALA A 63 -14.22 11.92 -2.15
N MET A 64 -14.00 12.74 -1.11
CA MET A 64 -13.30 14.02 -1.22
C MET A 64 -11.82 13.85 -1.60
N LEU A 65 -11.20 12.75 -1.20
CA LEU A 65 -9.77 12.50 -1.38
C LEU A 65 -9.53 11.77 -2.69
N GLU A 66 -8.95 12.47 -3.67
CA GLU A 66 -8.68 11.88 -4.98
C GLU A 66 -7.35 11.12 -5.04
N ARG A 67 -6.44 11.34 -4.07
CA ARG A 67 -5.04 10.92 -4.19
C ARG A 67 -4.55 10.09 -3.02
N ILE A 68 -3.83 9.02 -3.35
CA ILE A 68 -3.15 8.15 -2.39
C ILE A 68 -1.64 8.22 -2.55
N HIS A 69 -0.90 7.78 -1.51
CA HIS A 69 0.54 8.00 -1.41
C HIS A 69 1.33 6.69 -1.53
N ALA A 70 0.71 5.58 -1.14
CA ALA A 70 1.20 4.24 -1.38
C ALA A 70 0.04 3.23 -1.41
N ILE A 71 0.30 2.02 -1.91
CA ILE A 71 -0.53 0.83 -1.76
C ILE A 71 0.29 -0.24 -1.03
N VAL A 72 -0.32 -0.94 -0.09
CA VAL A 72 0.30 -2.06 0.63
C VAL A 72 -0.39 -3.38 0.26
N LEU A 73 0.41 -4.35 -0.16
CA LEU A 73 -0.01 -5.73 -0.39
C LEU A 73 0.75 -6.62 0.61
N ALA A 74 0.05 -7.36 1.45
CA ALA A 74 0.70 -8.13 2.52
C ALA A 74 0.16 -9.55 2.66
N GLY A 75 1.02 -10.45 3.13
CA GLY A 75 0.64 -11.75 3.67
C GLY A 75 -0.01 -11.65 5.04
N GLY A 76 -0.25 -12.78 5.71
CA GLY A 76 -0.69 -12.81 7.10
C GLY A 76 -2.20 -12.63 7.33
N SER A 77 -3.02 -12.67 6.27
CA SER A 77 -4.46 -12.42 6.33
C SER A 77 -4.76 -11.05 6.98
N ALA A 78 -5.91 -10.88 7.62
CA ALA A 78 -6.34 -9.61 8.21
C ALA A 78 -5.30 -8.96 9.16
N HIS A 79 -4.44 -9.76 9.83
CA HIS A 79 -3.37 -9.23 10.67
C HIS A 79 -2.33 -8.43 9.88
N GLY A 80 -2.04 -8.84 8.64
CA GLY A 80 -1.05 -8.19 7.79
C GLY A 80 -1.43 -6.77 7.35
N LEU A 81 -2.69 -6.36 7.57
CA LEU A 81 -3.12 -4.97 7.34
C LEU A 81 -2.33 -3.99 8.23
N GLU A 82 -1.73 -4.45 9.33
CA GLU A 82 -0.90 -3.60 10.20
C GLU A 82 0.36 -3.07 9.51
N ALA A 83 0.84 -3.73 8.45
CA ALA A 83 1.95 -3.21 7.65
C ALA A 83 1.65 -1.83 7.03
N ALA A 84 0.38 -1.52 6.78
CA ALA A 84 -0.02 -0.20 6.29
C ALA A 84 0.29 0.92 7.30
N SER A 85 0.18 0.64 8.61
CA SER A 85 0.47 1.58 9.69
C SER A 85 1.96 2.01 9.67
N GLY A 86 2.86 1.08 9.36
CA GLY A 86 4.30 1.35 9.17
C GLY A 86 4.57 2.28 7.98
N VAL A 87 3.93 2.00 6.84
CA VAL A 87 4.04 2.82 5.64
C VAL A 87 3.48 4.23 5.85
N MET A 88 2.34 4.36 6.54
CA MET A 88 1.81 5.66 6.94
C MET A 88 2.80 6.43 7.81
N THR A 89 3.35 5.80 8.86
CA THR A 89 4.35 6.43 9.74
C THR A 89 5.52 6.97 8.92
N ARG A 90 6.05 6.15 7.99
CA ARG A 90 7.18 6.56 7.16
C ARG A 90 6.87 7.71 6.20
N LEU A 91 5.66 7.73 5.63
CA LEU A 91 5.23 8.82 4.75
C LEU A 91 5.01 10.13 5.53
N GLU A 92 4.47 10.04 6.74
CA GLU A 92 4.29 11.19 7.64
C GLU A 92 5.64 11.80 8.03
N GLU A 93 6.65 10.99 8.39
CA GLU A 93 8.03 11.44 8.65
C GLU A 93 8.65 12.18 7.45
N GLU A 94 8.29 11.78 6.24
CA GLU A 94 8.74 12.41 5.00
C GLU A 94 7.91 13.64 4.60
N ASN A 95 6.94 14.03 5.44
CA ASN A 95 5.96 15.08 5.21
C ASN A 95 5.24 14.87 3.85
N ILE A 96 4.73 13.66 3.64
CA ILE A 96 3.95 13.25 2.46
C ILE A 96 2.58 12.80 2.93
N GLY A 97 1.53 13.39 2.36
CA GLY A 97 0.16 13.12 2.76
C GLY A 97 -0.79 14.23 2.31
N TYR A 98 -2.08 14.00 2.53
CA TYR A 98 -3.10 15.01 2.39
C TYR A 98 -2.96 16.07 3.48
N ARG A 99 -2.94 17.36 3.11
CA ARG A 99 -2.86 18.44 4.09
C ARG A 99 -4.25 18.68 4.70
N ALA A 100 -4.40 18.36 5.99
CA ALA A 100 -5.67 18.50 6.70
C ALA A 100 -5.92 19.95 7.15
N GLY A 101 -6.27 20.83 6.19
CA GLY A 101 -6.78 22.17 6.47
C GLY A 101 -5.89 23.03 7.39
N VAL A 102 -6.44 23.40 8.56
CA VAL A 102 -5.90 24.41 9.49
C VAL A 102 -4.66 23.97 10.29
N ILE A 103 -4.31 22.68 10.25
CA ILE A 103 -3.11 22.15 10.92
C ILE A 103 -2.03 21.84 9.87
N ASP A 104 -0.77 22.15 10.17
CA ASP A 104 0.36 21.88 9.27
C ASP A 104 0.84 20.42 9.42
N ILE A 105 -0.12 19.49 9.40
CA ILE A 105 0.10 18.05 9.46
C ILE A 105 -0.42 17.45 8.16
N LYS A 106 0.34 16.49 7.63
CA LYS A 106 -0.05 15.73 6.45
C LYS A 106 -0.47 14.32 6.86
N ILE A 107 -1.61 13.90 6.34
CA ILE A 107 -2.22 12.59 6.61
C ILE A 107 -1.97 11.71 5.38
N PRO A 108 -1.06 10.72 5.45
CA PRO A 108 -0.87 9.77 4.37
C PRO A 108 -2.13 8.91 4.19
N ILE A 109 -2.53 8.71 2.94
CA ILE A 109 -3.60 7.79 2.54
C ILE A 109 -2.95 6.55 1.93
N VAL A 110 -3.12 5.41 2.58
CA VAL A 110 -2.41 4.15 2.27
C VAL A 110 -3.40 2.98 2.25
N PRO A 111 -4.12 2.78 1.13
CA PRO A 111 -4.94 1.61 0.95
C PRO A 111 -4.12 0.31 1.01
N ALA A 112 -4.71 -0.73 1.57
CA ALA A 112 -4.05 -2.02 1.67
C ALA A 112 -5.00 -3.19 1.33
N ALA A 113 -4.40 -4.28 0.86
CA ALA A 113 -5.06 -5.56 0.67
C ALA A 113 -4.16 -6.70 1.13
N VAL A 114 -4.76 -7.76 1.64
CA VAL A 114 -4.04 -8.93 2.16
C VAL A 114 -4.44 -10.22 1.47
N ILE A 115 -3.53 -11.20 1.50
CA ILE A 115 -3.80 -12.59 1.13
C ILE A 115 -3.75 -13.51 2.35
N PHE A 116 -4.40 -14.67 2.24
CA PHE A 116 -4.25 -15.74 3.22
C PHE A 116 -3.06 -16.63 2.83
N ASP A 117 -1.97 -16.56 3.60
CA ASP A 117 -0.80 -17.43 3.49
C ASP A 117 -0.41 -18.07 4.84
N LEU A 118 -1.33 -18.06 5.81
CA LEU A 118 -1.11 -18.60 7.16
C LEU A 118 -1.03 -20.13 7.19
N SER A 119 -1.31 -20.82 6.07
CA SER A 119 -1.17 -22.27 5.95
C SER A 119 0.26 -22.73 5.63
N VAL A 120 1.19 -21.81 5.38
CA VAL A 120 2.58 -22.10 5.00
C VAL A 120 3.53 -21.37 5.94
N GLY A 121 4.61 -22.02 6.39
CA GLY A 121 5.52 -21.45 7.40
C GLY A 121 4.87 -21.31 8.79
N ASP A 122 5.47 -20.50 9.67
CA ASP A 122 4.94 -20.27 11.03
C ASP A 122 3.78 -19.24 11.00
N PRO A 123 2.53 -19.62 11.32
CA PRO A 123 1.37 -18.72 11.26
C PRO A 123 1.36 -17.61 12.33
N LEU A 124 2.27 -17.63 13.30
CA LEU A 124 2.36 -16.62 14.35
C LEU A 124 3.30 -15.45 13.98
N ILE A 125 4.21 -15.65 13.04
CA ILE A 125 5.06 -14.58 12.50
C ILE A 125 4.31 -13.93 11.34
N ARG A 126 3.93 -12.67 11.45
CA ARG A 126 3.10 -11.97 10.44
C ARG A 126 3.67 -10.57 10.18
N PRO A 127 3.39 -9.96 9.01
CA PRO A 127 3.72 -8.55 8.81
C PRO A 127 3.14 -7.69 9.93
N THR A 128 4.00 -6.86 10.52
CA THR A 128 3.64 -5.83 11.49
C THR A 128 3.97 -4.47 10.88
N ARG A 129 3.95 -3.40 11.69
CA ARG A 129 4.28 -2.05 11.25
C ARG A 129 5.79 -1.84 11.00
N GLU A 130 6.64 -2.71 11.54
CA GLU A 130 8.10 -2.69 11.42
C GLU A 130 8.57 -3.28 10.08
#